data_AF-A0A1V2QV43-F1
#
_entry.id   AF-A0A1V2QV43-F1
#
_cell.length_a   1.000
_cell.length_b   1.000
_cell.length_c   1.000
_cell.angle_alpha   90.00
_cell.angle_beta   90.00
_cell.angle_gamma   90.00
#
_symmetry.space_group_name_H-M   'P 1'
#
loop_
_entity.id
_entity.type
_entity.pdbx_description
1 polymer ?
#
loop_
_entity_poly.entity_id
_entity_poly.type
_entity_poly.pdbx_seq_one_letter_code
_entity_poly.pdbx_strand_id
1 'polypeptide(L)'
;MVSPNTGQVTTIGRLGLNISAVNGFDIKGAAGAGVHNPRDYRAVAAVRAHGLSLLASIDVASGRARVTSPLLTDVVGLAFVS
;
A
#
# COMPACT_ATOMS: atom_id res chain seq x y z
N MET A 1 12.89 17.54 -15.60
CA MET A 1 11.83 17.06 -14.67
C MET A 1 11.07 15.95 -15.38
N VAL A 2 10.91 14.80 -14.74
CA VAL A 2 10.09 13.69 -15.25
C VAL A 2 8.65 13.97 -14.82
N SER A 3 7.66 13.85 -15.72
CA SER A 3 6.28 14.10 -15.31
C SER A 3 5.83 13.03 -14.30
N PRO A 4 4.97 13.36 -13.31
CA PRO A 4 4.53 12.41 -12.28
C PRO A 4 3.75 11.22 -12.84
N ASN A 5 3.32 11.32 -14.09
CA ASN A 5 2.44 10.42 -14.82
C ASN A 5 3.08 9.88 -16.10
N THR A 6 4.40 9.66 -16.11
CA THR A 6 5.11 9.02 -17.23
C THR A 6 4.77 7.53 -17.43
N GLY A 7 3.82 6.99 -16.67
CA GLY A 7 3.46 5.57 -16.71
C GLY A 7 4.59 4.65 -16.19
N GLN A 8 5.56 5.21 -15.46
CA GLN A 8 6.69 4.45 -14.95
C GLN A 8 6.36 3.82 -13.60
N VAL A 9 6.56 2.51 -13.52
CA VAL A 9 6.52 1.77 -12.26
C VAL A 9 7.89 1.88 -11.59
N THR A 10 7.92 2.38 -10.36
CA THR A 10 9.15 2.46 -9.55
C THR A 10 9.05 1.51 -8.36
N THR A 11 9.98 0.56 -8.28
CA THR A 11 10.12 -0.28 -7.08
C THR A 11 10.84 0.52 -6.00
N ILE A 12 10.13 0.76 -4.89
CA ILE A 12 10.61 1.64 -3.80
C ILE A 12 11.35 0.86 -2.70
N GLY A 13 11.11 -0.46 -2.60
CA GLY A 13 11.78 -1.33 -1.63
C GLY A 13 11.08 -2.67 -1.44
N ARG A 14 11.55 -3.46 -0.45
CA ARG A 14 10.94 -4.75 -0.08
C ARG A 14 9.86 -4.53 0.98
N LEU A 15 8.76 -5.29 0.86
CA LEU A 15 7.65 -5.26 1.83
C LEU A 15 8.07 -5.71 3.24
N GLY A 16 9.11 -6.53 3.38
CA GLY A 16 9.54 -7.04 4.70
C GLY A 16 8.62 -8.12 5.30
N LEU A 17 7.54 -8.47 4.60
CA LEU A 17 6.63 -9.58 4.91
C LEU A 17 6.68 -10.60 3.76
N ASN A 18 6.61 -11.90 4.09
CA ASN A 18 6.48 -12.94 3.08
C ASN A 18 5.00 -13.06 2.66
N ILE A 19 4.61 -12.24 1.70
CA ILE A 19 3.23 -12.14 1.22
C ILE A 19 3.03 -13.12 0.06
N SER A 20 2.02 -13.97 0.17
CA SER A 20 1.63 -14.93 -0.87
C SER A 20 0.53 -14.41 -1.79
N ALA A 21 -0.26 -13.42 -1.35
CA ALA A 21 -1.30 -12.79 -2.16
C ALA A 21 -1.61 -11.37 -1.67
N VAL A 22 -2.06 -10.52 -2.59
CA VAL A 22 -2.63 -9.20 -2.30
C VAL A 22 -4.07 -9.21 -2.81
N ASN A 23 -5.01 -9.02 -1.89
CA ASN A 23 -6.44 -9.16 -2.14
C ASN A 23 -7.17 -7.81 -2.24
N GLY A 24 -6.49 -6.74 -1.85
CA GLY A 24 -6.98 -5.38 -1.94
C GLY A 24 -5.86 -4.41 -1.61
N PHE A 25 -5.85 -3.27 -2.27
CA PHE A 25 -4.90 -2.19 -2.02
C PHE A 25 -5.63 -0.89 -2.23
N ASP A 26 -5.40 0.07 -1.35
CA ASP A 26 -5.81 1.44 -1.59
C ASP A 26 -4.78 2.42 -1.07
N ILE A 27 -4.71 3.57 -1.73
CA ILE A 27 -3.83 4.68 -1.42
C ILE A 27 -4.61 5.97 -1.51
N LYS A 28 -4.57 6.75 -0.43
CA LYS A 28 -5.06 8.12 -0.43
C LYS A 28 -3.91 9.06 -0.15
N GLY A 29 -3.89 10.20 -0.84
CA GLY A 29 -2.91 11.24 -0.60
C GLY A 29 -3.53 12.62 -0.74
N ALA A 30 -2.92 13.61 -0.08
CA ALA A 30 -3.19 15.00 -0.33
C ALA A 30 -2.31 15.46 -1.51
N ALA A 31 -2.68 15.12 -2.74
CA ALA A 31 -1.99 15.65 -3.91
C ALA A 31 -2.40 17.11 -4.11
N GLY A 32 -1.82 18.03 -3.32
CA GLY A 32 -1.75 19.42 -3.74
C GLY A 32 -0.87 19.54 -4.98
N ALA A 33 -1.06 20.58 -5.81
CA ALA A 33 -0.30 20.82 -7.04
C ALA A 33 1.21 21.14 -6.82
N GLY A 34 1.80 20.69 -5.72
CA GLY A 34 3.18 20.94 -5.31
C GLY A 34 4.14 19.77 -5.56
N VAL A 35 5.32 19.87 -4.96
CA VAL A 35 6.38 18.85 -5.05
C VAL A 35 5.89 17.53 -4.44
N HIS A 36 6.09 16.43 -5.15
CA HIS A 36 5.76 15.10 -4.65
C HIS A 36 6.53 14.80 -3.35
N ASN A 37 5.80 14.53 -2.27
CA ASN A 37 6.34 14.01 -1.03
C ASN A 37 5.65 12.68 -0.69
N PRO A 38 6.38 11.55 -0.65
CA PRO A 38 5.79 10.25 -0.34
C PRO A 38 5.05 10.22 1.01
N ARG A 39 5.44 11.07 1.97
CA ARG A 39 4.81 11.12 3.29
C ARG A 39 3.39 11.69 3.30
N ASP A 40 2.97 12.31 2.20
CA ASP A 40 1.62 12.86 2.05
C ASP A 40 0.60 11.78 1.67
N TYR A 41 1.06 10.56 1.43
CA TYR A 41 0.25 9.42 1.04
C TYR A 41 0.16 8.41 2.18
N ARG A 42 -1.02 7.82 2.31
CA ARG A 42 -1.31 6.68 3.17
C ARG A 42 -1.76 5.53 2.30
N ALA A 43 -1.08 4.41 2.41
CA ALA A 43 -1.42 3.20 1.69
C ALA A 43 -1.73 2.06 2.66
N VAL A 44 -2.72 1.25 2.29
CA VAL A 44 -3.12 0.03 3.01
C VAL A 44 -3.31 -1.11 2.02
N ALA A 45 -3.05 -2.32 2.48
CA ALA A 45 -3.24 -3.53 1.71
C ALA A 45 -3.90 -4.61 2.57
N ALA A 46 -4.86 -5.33 1.99
CA ALA A 46 -5.30 -6.62 2.49
C ALA A 46 -4.43 -7.68 1.84
N VAL A 47 -3.64 -8.41 2.63
CA VAL A 47 -2.63 -9.36 2.16
C VAL A 47 -2.84 -10.72 2.79
N ARG A 48 -2.33 -11.76 2.12
CA ARG A 48 -2.20 -13.10 2.71
C ARG A 48 -0.75 -13.38 3.03
N ALA A 49 -0.47 -13.78 4.26
CA ALA A 49 0.86 -14.20 4.70
C ALA A 49 0.71 -15.40 5.64
N HIS A 50 1.50 -16.46 5.39
CA HIS A 50 1.44 -17.71 6.17
C HIS A 50 0.01 -18.28 6.30
N GLY A 51 -0.80 -18.16 5.23
CA GLY A 51 -2.18 -18.63 5.19
C GLY A 51 -3.22 -17.69 5.83
N LEU A 52 -2.79 -16.67 6.57
CA LEU A 52 -3.66 -15.71 7.26
C LEU A 52 -3.92 -14.47 6.40
N SER A 53 -5.15 -13.96 6.47
CA SER A 53 -5.54 -12.67 5.90
C SER A 53 -5.22 -11.56 6.90
N LEU A 54 -4.52 -10.52 6.45
CA LEU A 54 -4.01 -9.42 7.28
C LEU A 54 -4.29 -8.06 6.62
N LEU A 55 -4.65 -7.06 7.42
CA LEU A 55 -4.57 -5.66 7.03
C LEU A 55 -3.16 -5.16 7.34
N ALA A 56 -2.49 -4.57 6.36
CA ALA A 56 -1.17 -3.98 6.50
C ALA A 56 -1.17 -2.52 6.04
N SER A 57 -0.47 -1.65 6.77
CA SER A 57 -0.10 -0.33 6.29
C SER A 57 1.18 -0.42 5.48
N ILE A 58 1.28 0.39 4.42
CA ILE A 58 2.44 0.43 3.53
C ILE A 58 3.10 1.82 3.64
N ASP A 59 4.37 1.84 4.03
CA ASP A 59 5.21 3.03 3.93
C ASP A 59 5.64 3.21 2.48
N VAL A 60 5.04 4.17 1.78
CA VAL A 60 5.32 4.43 0.37
C VAL A 60 6.67 5.11 0.13
N ALA A 61 7.37 5.58 1.17
CA ALA A 61 8.72 6.10 1.03
C ALA A 61 9.77 4.98 1.00
N SER A 62 9.52 3.88 1.71
CA SER A 62 10.48 2.77 1.86
C SER A 62 10.02 1.44 1.26
N GLY A 63 8.74 1.33 0.88
CA GLY A 63 8.09 0.10 0.47
C GLY A 63 7.83 -0.89 1.62
N ARG A 64 8.06 -0.53 2.89
CA ARG A 64 7.88 -1.47 4.02
C ARG A 64 6.40 -1.65 4.38
N ALA A 65 5.99 -2.90 4.59
CA ALA A 65 4.68 -3.24 5.10
C ALA A 65 4.72 -3.46 6.62
N ARG A 66 3.69 -2.99 7.33
CA ARG A 66 3.50 -3.24 8.75
C ARG A 66 2.10 -3.79 8.99
N VAL A 67 2.01 -4.96 9.63
CA VAL A 67 0.73 -5.56 10.00
C VAL A 67 0.01 -4.62 10.97
N THR A 68 -1.24 -4.30 10.65
CA THR A 68 -2.14 -3.49 11.45
C THR A 68 -3.11 -4.37 12.22
N SER A 69 -3.72 -5.35 11.57
CA SER A 69 -4.64 -6.31 12.21
C SER A 69 -4.80 -7.59 11.40
N PRO A 70 -5.18 -8.72 12.03
CA PRO A 70 -5.71 -9.86 11.30
C PRO A 70 -7.08 -9.51 10.68
N LEU A 71 -7.44 -10.27 9.65
CA LEU A 71 -8.76 -10.24 9.01
C LEU A 71 -9.38 -11.62 9.16
N LEU A 72 -10.63 -11.67 9.61
CA LEU A 72 -11.34 -12.91 9.91
C LEU A 72 -12.00 -13.53 8.67
N THR A 73 -11.92 -12.85 7.54
CA THR A 73 -12.51 -13.26 6.27
C THR A 73 -11.51 -13.10 5.14
N ASP A 74 -11.77 -13.79 4.03
CA ASP A 74 -11.08 -13.52 2.78
C ASP A 74 -11.60 -12.20 2.20
N VAL A 75 -10.70 -11.22 2.11
CA VAL A 75 -11.00 -9.94 1.50
C VAL A 75 -10.98 -10.07 -0.03
N VAL A 76 -11.89 -9.37 -0.70
CA VAL A 76 -11.97 -9.29 -2.17
C VAL A 76 -11.74 -7.87 -2.70
N GLY A 77 -11.62 -6.89 -1.80
CA GLY A 77 -11.36 -5.49 -2.12
C GLY A 77 -11.16 -4.66 -0.86
N LEU A 78 -10.41 -3.57 -0.97
CA LEU A 78 -10.13 -2.63 0.11
C LEU A 78 -10.21 -1.22 -0.46
N ALA A 79 -10.87 -0.33 0.27
CA ALA A 79 -10.91 1.09 -0.05
C ALA A 79 -10.94 1.90 1.25
N PHE A 80 -10.27 3.04 1.26
CA PHE A 80 -10.55 4.11 2.19
C PHE A 80 -11.94 4.67 1.87
N VAL A 81 -12.77 4.77 2.90
CA VAL A 81 -14.02 5.52 2.82
C VAL A 81 -13.79 6.98 3.23
N SER A 82 -14.51 7.88 2.58
CA SER A 82 -14.53 9.33 2.83
C SER A 82 -15.78 9.75 3.59
#